data_AF-A0A2V5KPR9-F1
#
_entry.id   AF-A0A2V5KPR9-F1
#
_cell.length_a   1.000
_cell.length_b   1.000
_cell.length_c   1.000
_cell.angle_alpha   90.00
_cell.angle_beta   90.00
_cell.angle_gamma   90.00
#
_symmetry.space_group_name_H-M   'P 1'
#
loop_
_entity.id
_entity.type
_entity.pdbx_description
1 polymer ?
#
loop_
_entity_poly.entity_id
_entity_poly.type
_entity_poly.pdbx_seq_one_letter_code
_entity_poly.pdbx_strand_id
1 'polypeptide(L)'
;MRKGGSVLSDVLQLAGYEPPDAYRKDTLRLMVRDAHTLYAYWEITDRKKWLASQHFQCDWSQLPKVLRLYDVTYITFNGHNANRVLDIELTPEAQDWYATGLGAGAVYMADLGVYTWERQFVPFLRSDPVRTPRDCPAGWGEPIVAVVPEASRSHSTSYIPPYDLEHFIPSR
;
A
#
# COMPACT_ATOMS: atom_id res chain seq x y z
N MET A 1 38.44 -10.30 20.10
CA MET A 1 37.46 -10.77 19.09
C MET A 1 36.14 -10.99 19.81
N ARG A 2 35.23 -10.02 19.67
CA ARG A 2 33.95 -10.05 18.91
C ARG A 2 32.77 -10.47 19.79
N LYS A 3 32.02 -9.43 20.17
CA LYS A 3 30.90 -9.34 21.10
C LYS A 3 29.71 -10.20 20.65
N GLY A 4 29.20 -11.04 21.56
CA GLY A 4 27.85 -11.59 21.49
C GLY A 4 26.84 -10.55 21.97
N GLY A 5 26.05 -10.04 21.04
CA GLY A 5 25.01 -9.05 21.30
C GLY A 5 24.42 -8.62 19.97
N SER A 6 23.37 -9.31 19.52
CA SER A 6 22.64 -8.85 18.33
C SER A 6 21.20 -9.37 18.22
N VAL A 7 20.79 -10.45 18.90
CA VAL A 7 19.44 -11.00 18.68
C VAL A 7 18.38 -10.36 19.57
N LEU A 8 18.73 -9.99 20.81
CA LEU A 8 17.81 -9.25 21.69
C LEU A 8 17.72 -7.77 21.32
N SER A 9 18.74 -7.20 20.67
CA SER A 9 18.73 -5.80 20.23
C SER A 9 17.71 -5.57 19.11
N ASP A 10 17.56 -6.50 18.17
CA ASP A 10 16.65 -6.33 17.03
C ASP A 10 15.17 -6.38 17.45
N VAL A 11 14.82 -7.23 18.41
CA VAL A 11 13.44 -7.32 18.94
C VAL A 11 13.12 -6.14 19.88
N LEU A 12 14.11 -5.63 20.62
CA LEU A 12 13.97 -4.42 21.44
C LEU A 12 13.99 -3.12 20.60
N GLN A 13 14.52 -3.14 19.37
CA GLN A 13 14.58 -1.98 18.49
C GLN A 13 13.19 -1.51 18.02
N LEU A 14 12.19 -2.40 17.95
CA LEU A 14 10.83 -2.07 17.53
C LEU A 14 9.98 -1.43 18.64
N ALA A 15 10.38 -1.56 19.92
CA ALA A 15 9.62 -1.02 21.05
C ALA A 15 9.73 0.51 21.18
N GLY A 16 10.62 1.15 20.42
CA GLY A 16 10.79 2.61 20.35
C GLY A 16 10.86 3.14 18.91
N TYR A 17 10.45 2.33 17.92
CA TYR A 17 10.35 2.80 16.54
C TYR A 17 9.05 3.58 16.37
N GLU A 18 9.13 4.89 16.54
CA GLU A 18 8.09 5.78 16.06
C GLU A 18 8.25 5.89 14.54
N PRO A 19 7.27 5.40 13.75
CA PRO A 19 7.30 5.62 12.32
C PRO A 19 7.31 7.14 12.05
N PRO A 20 8.09 7.61 11.07
CA PRO A 20 8.12 9.02 10.75
C PRO A 20 6.72 9.50 10.34
N ASP A 21 6.37 10.74 10.71
CA ASP A 21 5.08 11.36 10.35
C ASP A 21 4.81 11.38 8.84
N ALA A 22 5.87 11.41 8.03
CA ALA A 22 5.81 11.26 6.58
C ALA A 22 7.10 10.64 6.05
N TYR A 23 6.97 9.74 5.07
CA TYR A 23 8.08 9.14 4.35
C TYR A 23 8.69 10.08 3.30
N ARG A 24 8.03 11.22 3.04
CA ARG A 24 8.37 12.26 2.05
C ARG A 24 8.70 11.64 0.69
N LYS A 25 7.90 10.66 0.29
CA LYS A 25 8.07 9.95 -0.97
C LYS A 25 6.78 10.04 -1.77
N ASP A 26 6.93 10.19 -3.08
CA ASP A 26 5.82 10.07 -4.00
C ASP A 26 5.27 8.64 -3.95
N THR A 27 4.12 8.45 -3.30
CA THR A 27 3.53 7.12 -3.06
C THR A 27 2.02 7.23 -2.99
N LEU A 28 1.36 6.25 -3.62
CA LEU A 28 -0.07 6.01 -3.49
C LEU A 28 -0.24 4.53 -3.16
N ARG A 29 -0.87 4.22 -2.03
CA ARG A 29 -1.06 2.86 -1.54
C ARG A 29 -2.52 2.59 -1.26
N LEU A 30 -2.98 1.45 -1.75
CA LEU A 30 -4.29 0.88 -1.41
C LEU A 30 -4.10 -0.20 -0.35
N MET A 31 -5.04 -0.26 0.58
CA MET A 31 -5.10 -1.25 1.64
C MET A 31 -6.53 -1.76 1.78
N VAL A 32 -6.67 -3.06 1.97
CA VAL A 32 -7.98 -3.68 2.18
C VAL A 32 -8.46 -3.36 3.59
N ARG A 33 -9.65 -2.78 3.70
CA ARG A 33 -10.37 -2.67 4.99
C ARG A 33 -11.37 -3.80 5.15
N ASP A 34 -12.21 -4.01 4.15
CA ASP A 34 -13.21 -5.08 4.09
C ASP A 34 -13.51 -5.46 2.62
N ALA A 35 -14.49 -6.33 2.38
CA ALA A 35 -14.85 -6.80 1.04
C ALA A 35 -15.32 -5.69 0.09
N HIS A 36 -15.85 -4.59 0.63
CA HIS A 36 -16.44 -3.48 -0.13
C HIS A 36 -15.76 -2.14 0.11
N THR A 37 -14.69 -2.11 0.93
CA THR A 37 -13.99 -0.89 1.30
C THR A 37 -12.49 -1.04 1.17
N LEU A 38 -11.88 -0.07 0.46
CA LEU A 38 -10.44 0.13 0.42
C LEU A 38 -10.08 1.42 1.16
N TYR A 39 -8.99 1.38 1.90
CA TYR A 39 -8.31 2.56 2.41
C TYR A 39 -7.20 2.96 1.43
N ALA A 40 -7.22 4.21 1.00
CA ALA A 40 -6.22 4.80 0.14
C ALA A 40 -5.41 5.81 0.94
N TYR A 41 -4.09 5.74 0.82
CA TYR A 41 -3.16 6.66 1.45
C TYR A 41 -2.17 7.17 0.40
N TRP A 42 -1.84 8.45 0.44
CA TRP A 42 -0.84 9.01 -0.45
C TRP A 42 0.04 10.07 0.19
N GLU A 43 1.25 10.14 -0.34
CA GLU A 43 2.20 11.21 -0.09
C GLU A 43 2.70 11.76 -1.42
N ILE A 44 2.84 13.08 -1.50
CA ILE A 44 3.42 13.78 -2.64
C ILE A 44 4.52 14.69 -2.11
N THR A 45 5.71 14.57 -2.70
CA THR A 45 6.85 15.43 -2.38
C THR A 45 6.59 16.88 -2.77
N ASP A 46 7.17 17.83 -2.04
CA ASP A 46 7.02 19.24 -2.36
C ASP A 46 7.59 19.60 -3.73
N ARG A 47 8.61 18.87 -4.20
CA ARG A 47 9.11 18.98 -5.57
C ARG A 47 8.03 18.68 -6.60
N LYS A 48 7.25 17.61 -6.42
CA LYS A 48 6.18 17.22 -7.35
C LYS A 48 5.00 18.18 -7.28
N LYS A 49 4.64 18.64 -6.08
CA LYS A 49 3.63 19.72 -5.89
C LYS A 49 4.05 20.98 -6.63
N TRP A 50 5.31 21.41 -6.48
CA TRP A 50 5.85 22.58 -7.16
C TRP A 50 5.81 22.42 -8.69
N LEU A 51 6.25 21.27 -9.21
CA LEU A 51 6.18 20.99 -10.66
C LEU A 51 4.76 21.03 -11.19
N ALA A 52 3.80 20.43 -10.48
CA ALA A 52 2.39 20.49 -10.85
C ALA A 52 1.87 21.94 -10.85
N SER A 53 2.21 22.72 -9.83
CA SER A 53 1.82 24.14 -9.78
C SER A 53 2.39 24.97 -10.93
N GLN A 54 3.65 24.73 -11.31
CA GLN A 54 4.24 25.39 -12.48
C GLN A 54 3.57 24.96 -13.78
N HIS A 55 3.25 23.67 -13.92
CA HIS A 55 2.64 23.13 -15.12
C HIS A 55 1.21 23.66 -15.34
N PHE A 56 0.41 23.72 -14.28
CA PHE A 56 -0.98 24.20 -14.35
C PHE A 56 -1.14 25.71 -14.09
N GLN A 57 -0.03 26.42 -13.81
CA GLN A 57 -0.01 27.85 -13.46
C GLN A 57 -1.00 28.19 -12.32
N CYS A 58 -1.09 27.29 -11.34
CA CYS A 58 -2.08 27.33 -10.27
C CYS A 58 -1.49 26.74 -8.98
N ASP A 59 -1.86 27.27 -7.82
CA ASP A 59 -1.40 26.75 -6.55
C ASP A 59 -1.88 25.31 -6.33
N TRP A 60 -1.02 24.47 -5.75
CA TRP A 60 -1.32 23.05 -5.52
C TRP A 60 -2.60 22.85 -4.71
N SER A 61 -2.89 23.72 -3.75
CA SER A 61 -4.12 23.70 -2.95
C SER A 61 -5.37 23.92 -3.80
N GLN A 62 -5.29 24.74 -4.85
CA GLN A 62 -6.42 25.11 -5.70
C GLN A 62 -6.70 24.10 -6.81
N LEU A 63 -5.77 23.17 -7.06
CA LEU A 63 -5.99 22.13 -8.06
C LEU A 63 -7.12 21.18 -7.63
N PRO A 64 -8.06 20.84 -8.54
CA PRO A 64 -9.14 19.90 -8.28
C PRO A 64 -8.56 18.47 -8.24
N LYS A 65 -8.17 18.04 -7.04
CA LYS A 65 -7.57 16.73 -6.81
C LYS A 65 -8.64 15.65 -6.90
N VAL A 66 -8.28 14.56 -7.57
CA VAL A 66 -9.17 13.42 -7.76
C VAL A 66 -8.41 12.13 -7.51
N LEU A 67 -9.02 11.26 -6.71
CA LEU A 67 -8.65 9.87 -6.59
C LEU A 67 -9.55 9.06 -7.52
N ARG A 68 -8.96 8.43 -8.52
CA ARG A 68 -9.65 7.58 -9.48
C ARG A 68 -9.36 6.11 -9.18
N LEU A 69 -10.40 5.33 -8.91
CA LEU A 69 -10.32 3.88 -8.75
C LEU A 69 -10.74 3.17 -10.02
N TYR A 70 -9.97 2.16 -10.40
CA TYR A 70 -10.20 1.29 -11.54
C TYR A 70 -10.47 -0.13 -11.05
N ASP A 71 -11.60 -0.70 -11.46
CA ASP A 71 -11.81 -2.15 -11.37
C ASP A 71 -11.08 -2.80 -12.56
N VAL A 72 -9.98 -3.48 -12.26
CA VAL A 72 -9.11 -4.15 -13.23
C VAL A 72 -9.20 -5.67 -13.11
N THR A 73 -10.31 -6.18 -12.55
CA THR A 73 -10.53 -7.61 -12.37
C THR A 73 -10.44 -8.33 -13.71
N TYR A 74 -9.55 -9.33 -13.81
CA TYR A 74 -9.26 -10.09 -15.04
C TYR A 74 -8.76 -9.27 -16.23
N ILE A 75 -8.26 -8.05 -16.00
CA ILE A 75 -7.72 -7.17 -17.04
C ILE A 75 -6.23 -6.95 -16.83
N THR A 76 -5.46 -7.02 -17.91
CA THR A 76 -4.10 -6.45 -17.94
C THR A 76 -4.22 -4.95 -18.17
N PHE A 77 -4.01 -4.16 -17.12
CA PHE A 77 -4.26 -2.72 -17.13
C PHE A 77 -3.24 -1.94 -17.95
N ASN A 78 -3.71 -1.09 -18.86
CA ASN A 78 -2.92 -0.20 -19.71
C ASN A 78 -3.15 1.30 -19.42
N GLY A 79 -3.88 1.62 -18.34
CA GLY A 79 -4.23 3.00 -17.97
C GLY A 79 -5.58 3.49 -18.48
N HIS A 80 -6.16 2.82 -19.48
CA HIS A 80 -7.40 3.25 -20.14
C HIS A 80 -8.47 2.15 -20.19
N ASN A 81 -8.12 0.90 -19.88
CA ASN A 81 -9.04 -0.23 -19.87
C ASN A 81 -9.38 -0.66 -18.44
N ALA A 82 -10.63 -0.49 -18.02
CA ALA A 82 -11.12 -0.98 -16.74
C ALA A 82 -12.58 -1.42 -16.88
N ASN A 83 -13.01 -2.38 -16.06
CA ASN A 83 -14.40 -2.80 -15.99
C ASN A 83 -15.30 -1.67 -15.48
N ARG A 84 -14.77 -0.91 -14.51
CA ARG A 84 -15.45 0.23 -13.89
C ARG A 84 -14.41 1.27 -13.48
N VAL A 85 -14.79 2.54 -13.59
CA VAL A 85 -14.02 3.68 -13.11
C VAL A 85 -14.88 4.44 -12.10
N LEU A 86 -14.30 4.78 -10.95
CA LEU A 86 -14.93 5.60 -9.93
C LEU A 86 -14.01 6.78 -9.63
N ASP A 87 -14.54 8.00 -9.78
CA ASP A 87 -13.83 9.22 -9.45
C ASP A 87 -14.33 9.80 -8.15
N ILE A 88 -13.39 10.11 -7.27
CA ILE A 88 -13.63 10.70 -5.97
C ILE A 88 -12.94 12.06 -5.94
N GLU A 89 -13.73 13.13 -5.93
CA GLU A 89 -13.22 14.48 -5.72
C GLU A 89 -12.72 14.61 -4.28
N LEU A 90 -11.48 15.07 -4.13
CA LEU A 90 -10.81 15.18 -2.83
C LEU A 90 -10.81 16.62 -2.35
N THR A 91 -10.83 16.81 -1.04
CA THR A 91 -10.54 18.11 -0.45
C THR A 91 -9.06 18.48 -0.66
N PRO A 92 -8.71 19.77 -0.71
CA PRO A 92 -7.34 20.20 -0.99
C PRO A 92 -6.27 19.62 -0.05
N GLU A 93 -6.62 19.40 1.21
CA GLU A 93 -5.76 18.95 2.30
C GLU A 93 -5.77 17.42 2.49
N ALA A 94 -6.61 16.67 1.76
CA ALA A 94 -6.70 15.23 1.91
C ALA A 94 -5.38 14.52 1.59
N GLN A 95 -5.00 13.60 2.47
CA GLN A 95 -3.83 12.71 2.32
C GLN A 95 -4.24 11.23 2.29
N ASP A 96 -5.48 10.95 2.65
CA ASP A 96 -6.05 9.62 2.65
C ASP A 96 -7.56 9.65 2.36
N TRP A 97 -8.11 8.48 2.08
CA TRP A 97 -9.54 8.32 1.81
C TRP A 97 -10.02 6.89 2.05
N TYR A 98 -11.29 6.74 2.43
CA TYR A 98 -11.99 5.46 2.44
C TYR A 98 -12.91 5.36 1.21
N ALA A 99 -12.52 4.52 0.24
CA ALA A 99 -13.35 4.22 -0.92
C ALA A 99 -14.30 3.06 -0.58
N THR A 100 -15.59 3.37 -0.43
CA THR A 100 -16.65 2.41 -0.06
C THR A 100 -17.52 2.05 -1.27
N GLY A 101 -18.32 1.00 -1.15
CA GLY A 101 -19.25 0.57 -2.22
C GLY A 101 -18.56 -0.15 -3.38
N LEU A 102 -17.39 -0.73 -3.11
CA LEU A 102 -16.63 -1.52 -4.08
C LEU A 102 -17.17 -2.95 -4.18
N GLY A 103 -16.82 -3.63 -5.28
CA GLY A 103 -17.13 -5.04 -5.47
C GLY A 103 -16.25 -5.95 -4.61
N ALA A 104 -16.85 -6.99 -4.06
CA ALA A 104 -16.12 -8.04 -3.35
C ALA A 104 -15.37 -8.96 -4.32
N GLY A 105 -14.23 -9.52 -3.89
CA GLY A 105 -13.43 -10.45 -4.68
C GLY A 105 -12.75 -9.84 -5.92
N ALA A 106 -12.82 -8.52 -6.10
CA ALA A 106 -12.38 -7.77 -7.26
C ALA A 106 -10.95 -7.23 -7.09
N VAL A 107 -10.29 -6.89 -8.20
CA VAL A 107 -8.95 -6.28 -8.20
C VAL A 107 -9.07 -4.81 -8.55
N TYR A 108 -8.57 -3.96 -7.68
CA TYR A 108 -8.59 -2.51 -7.83
C TYR A 108 -7.20 -1.92 -7.98
N MET A 109 -7.08 -0.88 -8.78
CA MET A 109 -5.91 0.00 -8.86
C MET A 109 -6.41 1.44 -8.74
N ALA A 110 -5.60 2.34 -8.19
CA ALA A 110 -5.96 3.74 -8.08
C ALA A 110 -4.90 4.65 -8.70
N ASP A 111 -5.37 5.75 -9.28
CA ASP A 111 -4.55 6.89 -9.66
C ASP A 111 -4.96 8.12 -8.85
N LEU A 112 -3.97 8.88 -8.39
CA LEU A 112 -4.17 10.20 -7.81
C LEU A 112 -3.72 11.23 -8.83
N GLY A 113 -4.61 12.16 -9.15
CA GLY A 113 -4.38 13.15 -10.19
C GLY A 113 -5.21 14.41 -9.98
N VAL A 114 -5.30 15.20 -11.04
CA VAL A 114 -6.11 16.42 -11.10
C VAL A 114 -6.94 16.47 -12.37
N TYR A 115 -8.04 17.20 -12.31
CA TYR A 115 -8.76 17.59 -13.52
C TYR A 115 -8.20 18.89 -14.10
N THR A 116 -8.05 18.92 -15.42
CA THR A 116 -7.82 20.17 -16.14
C THR A 116 -9.13 20.95 -16.32
N TRP A 117 -9.02 22.20 -16.75
CA TRP A 117 -10.18 23.02 -17.15
C TRP A 117 -11.03 22.38 -18.26
N GLU A 118 -10.41 21.53 -19.08
CA GLU A 118 -11.06 20.75 -20.14
C GLU A 118 -11.67 19.44 -19.63
N ARG A 119 -11.73 19.22 -18.31
CA ARG A 119 -12.18 17.97 -17.66
C ARG A 119 -11.37 16.74 -18.08
N GLN A 120 -10.11 16.92 -18.45
CA GLN A 120 -9.20 15.80 -18.68
C GLN A 120 -8.51 15.42 -17.37
N PHE A 121 -8.46 14.13 -17.07
CA PHE A 121 -7.79 13.63 -15.87
C PHE A 121 -6.29 13.44 -16.14
N VAL A 122 -5.46 14.07 -15.31
CA VAL A 122 -4.00 13.96 -15.37
C VAL A 122 -3.49 13.23 -14.13
N PRO A 123 -3.07 11.96 -14.24
CA PRO A 123 -2.55 11.19 -13.11
C PRO A 123 -1.13 11.62 -12.72
N PHE A 124 -0.87 11.69 -11.42
CA PHE A 124 0.45 11.96 -10.84
C PHE A 124 1.08 10.74 -10.18
N LEU A 125 0.26 9.95 -9.48
CA LEU A 125 0.68 8.73 -8.79
C LEU A 125 -0.27 7.60 -9.16
N ARG A 126 0.27 6.39 -9.17
CA ARG A 126 -0.46 5.15 -9.42
C ARG A 126 -0.12 4.16 -8.32
N SER A 127 -1.13 3.45 -7.82
CA SER A 127 -0.96 2.38 -6.84
C SER A 127 -0.61 1.06 -7.52
N ASP A 128 -0.10 0.13 -6.72
CA ASP A 128 -0.13 -1.29 -7.06
C ASP A 128 -1.58 -1.82 -7.05
N PRO A 129 -1.88 -2.91 -7.79
CA PRO A 129 -3.19 -3.53 -7.74
C PRO A 129 -3.41 -4.23 -6.39
N VAL A 130 -4.61 -4.10 -5.85
CA VAL A 130 -5.03 -4.71 -4.58
C VAL A 130 -6.34 -5.48 -4.78
N ARG A 131 -6.41 -6.69 -4.24
CA ARG A 131 -7.60 -7.54 -4.35
C ARG A 131 -8.45 -7.43 -3.08
N THR A 132 -9.73 -7.11 -3.23
CA THR A 132 -10.70 -7.18 -2.13
C THR A 132 -11.04 -8.64 -1.80
N PRO A 133 -11.31 -8.97 -0.53
CA PRO A 133 -11.78 -10.29 -0.15
C PRO A 133 -13.19 -10.52 -0.67
N ARG A 134 -13.59 -11.80 -0.71
CA ARG A 134 -14.97 -12.18 -1.05
C ARG A 134 -15.87 -11.91 0.16
N ASP A 135 -17.11 -11.54 -0.11
CA ASP A 135 -18.18 -11.35 0.88
C ASP A 135 -18.99 -12.65 1.10
N CYS A 136 -18.84 -13.63 0.22
CA CYS A 136 -19.43 -14.95 0.32
C CYS A 136 -18.38 -16.04 0.65
N PRO A 137 -18.79 -17.12 1.34
CA PRO A 137 -17.95 -18.30 1.52
C PRO A 137 -17.49 -18.85 0.18
N ALA A 138 -16.26 -19.35 0.12
CA ALA A 138 -15.77 -20.04 -1.07
C ALA A 138 -16.70 -21.23 -1.39
N GLY A 139 -17.13 -21.34 -2.66
CA GLY A 139 -17.85 -22.51 -3.12
C GLY A 139 -16.97 -23.77 -3.05
N TRP A 140 -17.59 -24.95 -3.09
CA TRP A 140 -16.84 -26.21 -3.16
C TRP A 140 -15.85 -26.21 -4.33
N GLY A 141 -14.56 -26.41 -4.03
CA GLY A 141 -13.49 -26.43 -5.04
C GLY A 141 -12.87 -25.07 -5.37
N GLU A 142 -13.37 -23.97 -4.80
CA GLU A 142 -12.70 -22.67 -4.91
C GLU A 142 -11.63 -22.50 -3.82
N PRO A 143 -10.48 -21.90 -4.14
CA PRO A 143 -9.46 -21.64 -3.14
C PRO A 143 -10.03 -20.68 -2.10
N ILE A 144 -10.19 -21.19 -0.87
CA ILE A 144 -10.29 -20.35 0.33
C ILE A 144 -9.02 -19.51 0.32
N VAL A 145 -9.14 -18.19 0.11
CA VAL A 145 -8.01 -17.30 0.36
C VAL A 145 -7.81 -17.33 1.87
N ALA A 146 -7.05 -18.31 2.34
CA ALA A 146 -6.58 -18.33 3.70
C ALA A 146 -5.71 -17.09 3.87
N VAL A 147 -5.94 -16.36 4.96
CA VAL A 147 -4.97 -15.42 5.53
C VAL A 147 -3.57 -16.04 5.40
N VAL A 148 -2.63 -15.28 4.85
CA VAL A 148 -1.32 -15.77 4.41
C VAL A 148 -0.63 -16.59 5.51
N PRO A 149 -0.18 -17.83 5.22
CA PRO A 149 0.61 -18.61 6.14
C PRO A 149 2.10 -18.24 6.04
N GLU A 150 2.48 -17.00 6.36
CA GLU A 150 3.78 -16.82 7.06
C GLU A 150 3.71 -17.56 8.42
N ALA A 151 2.50 -17.73 8.95
CA ALA A 151 2.17 -18.53 10.13
C ALA A 151 2.04 -20.05 9.89
N SER A 152 2.23 -20.58 8.67
CA SER A 152 2.02 -22.01 8.40
C SER A 152 2.93 -22.66 7.36
N ARG A 153 4.03 -22.03 6.95
CA ARG A 153 5.08 -22.79 6.24
C ARG A 153 5.75 -23.75 7.23
N SER A 154 5.65 -25.06 6.98
CA SER A 154 6.71 -25.96 7.40
C SER A 154 7.99 -25.50 6.72
N HIS A 155 8.95 -25.02 7.51
CA HIS A 155 10.28 -24.76 7.01
C HIS A 155 10.83 -26.07 6.44
N SER A 156 11.08 -26.17 5.13
CA SER A 156 11.95 -27.21 4.58
C SER A 156 13.37 -26.83 4.97
N THR A 157 13.81 -27.26 6.15
CA THR A 157 15.19 -27.23 6.65
C THR A 157 16.03 -26.09 6.08
N SER A 158 15.66 -24.85 6.39
CA SER A 158 16.63 -23.77 6.36
C SER A 158 17.44 -23.94 7.63
N TYR A 159 18.54 -24.69 7.52
CA TYR A 159 19.55 -24.82 8.56
C TYR A 159 19.92 -23.42 9.05
N ILE A 160 19.47 -23.08 10.26
CA ILE A 160 19.95 -21.94 11.02
C ILE A 160 21.20 -22.50 11.72
N PRO A 161 22.42 -22.05 11.38
CA PRO A 161 23.59 -22.51 12.10
C PRO A 161 23.38 -22.20 13.58
N PRO A 162 23.57 -23.17 14.50
CA PRO A 162 23.50 -22.87 15.91
C PRO A 162 24.56 -21.79 16.19
N TYR A 163 24.13 -20.66 16.75
CA TYR A 163 25.07 -19.71 17.33
C TYR A 163 25.93 -20.50 18.33
N ASP A 164 27.24 -20.49 18.15
CA ASP A 164 28.22 -21.03 19.10
C ASP A 164 27.98 -20.40 20.48
N LEU A 165 27.31 -21.14 21.35
CA LEU A 165 27.18 -20.85 22.78
C LEU A 165 28.28 -21.58 23.56
N GLU A 166 29.54 -21.46 23.13
CA GLU A 166 30.71 -22.07 23.81
C GLU A 166 31.52 -21.08 24.66
N HIS A 167 30.87 -20.13 25.35
CA HIS A 167 31.52 -19.28 26.35
C HIS A 167 30.95 -19.39 27.77
N PHE A 168 30.40 -20.55 28.13
CA PHE A 168 30.26 -20.95 29.54
C PHE A 168 31.29 -22.02 29.90
N ILE A 169 32.51 -21.59 30.22
CA ILE A 169 33.38 -22.29 31.15
C ILE A 169 33.44 -21.42 32.41
N PRO A 170 32.87 -21.80 33.56
CA PRO A 170 33.36 -21.31 34.83
C PRO A 170 34.68 -22.03 35.12
N SER A 171 35.76 -21.26 35.05
CA SER A 171 37.12 -21.67 35.40
C SER A 171 37.23 -22.04 36.88
N ARG A 172 38.15 -22.95 37.16
CA ARG A 172 38.81 -23.01 38.47
C ARG A 172 40.06 -22.13 38.45
#